data_AF-A0A432MIA7-F1
#
_entry.id   AF-A0A432MIA7-F1
#
_cell.length_a   1.000
_cell.length_b   1.000
_cell.length_c   1.000
_cell.angle_alpha   90.00
_cell.angle_beta   90.00
_cell.angle_gamma   90.00
#
_symmetry.space_group_name_H-M   'P 1'
#
loop_
_entity.id
_entity.type
_entity.pdbx_description
1 polymer ?
#
loop_
_entity_poly.entity_id
_entity_poly.type
_entity_poly.pdbx_seq_one_letter_code
_entity_poly.pdbx_strand_id
1 'polypeptide(L)'
;MRIPCWSSRRPGAILALFPRSGLLSILALALVPVATARGQDSAPPPTPIRPGTPLERTGDEIIVCGQLFHTTAPVVLWTDPGGYDAYRVERRFVPLDQAGWRESEAAGLRSPVRFGLRGDRLTPDQVEQVRGGGWSLPLLQQVVDQFVIHYDVAGTSRTCFKVLHDLRGLSVHFMLDVDGTIYQTMDLKEAAYHATIANRRSIGIEIANMGAYPPGRAEALDRWYEKGPDGVTRLTIPGGAEAAGVRNLDASFLPDRPEPVVGTVRGMELVQYDLTPEQYDSLTRLTASLCTIFPKLECDYPRDASGNLITDTLSREDWESYRGLLGHYHVQTNKVDPGPAFQWDRVIEGARALMDPSPARERDEAGGSDAEGR
;
A
#
# COMPACT_ATOMS: atom_id res chain seq x y z
N MET A 1 -0.15 -38.33 -42.31
CA MET A 1 -0.51 -39.67 -41.80
C MET A 1 -1.72 -39.49 -40.87
N ARG A 2 -2.93 -39.37 -41.43
CA ARG A 2 -4.07 -40.33 -41.42
C ARG A 2 -4.51 -40.86 -40.03
N ILE A 3 -5.74 -40.46 -39.69
CA ILE A 3 -6.71 -40.81 -38.62
C ILE A 3 -7.16 -42.30 -38.77
N PRO A 4 -7.68 -43.00 -37.72
CA PRO A 4 -9.14 -43.10 -37.39
C PRO A 4 -9.40 -43.08 -35.86
N CYS A 5 -10.43 -42.47 -35.24
CA CYS A 5 -11.90 -42.48 -35.36
C CYS A 5 -12.57 -43.85 -35.09
N TRP A 6 -13.55 -43.89 -34.15
CA TRP A 6 -14.76 -44.75 -33.99
C TRP A 6 -15.40 -44.35 -32.62
N SER A 7 -16.59 -43.72 -32.47
CA SER A 7 -18.01 -44.11 -32.70
C SER A 7 -18.43 -45.36 -31.89
N SER A 8 -19.44 -45.36 -30.99
CA SER A 8 -20.92 -45.22 -31.18
C SER A 8 -21.65 -45.08 -29.81
N ARG A 9 -22.64 -44.19 -29.56
CA ARG A 9 -24.13 -44.36 -29.70
C ARG A 9 -24.65 -45.75 -29.23
N ARG A 10 -25.72 -45.97 -28.43
CA ARG A 10 -27.09 -45.37 -28.37
C ARG A 10 -27.96 -46.07 -27.24
N PRO A 11 -29.32 -45.94 -27.11
CA PRO A 11 -30.02 -45.54 -25.86
C PRO A 11 -31.21 -46.45 -25.42
N GLY A 12 -32.06 -45.98 -24.48
CA GLY A 12 -33.46 -46.40 -24.25
C GLY A 12 -33.80 -46.53 -22.75
N ALA A 13 -35.01 -46.37 -22.21
CA ALA A 13 -36.36 -45.95 -22.62
C ALA A 13 -37.16 -45.87 -21.27
N ILE A 14 -37.89 -44.80 -20.92
CA ILE A 14 -39.33 -44.53 -21.12
C ILE A 14 -40.34 -45.44 -20.35
N LEU A 15 -41.18 -44.75 -19.55
CA LEU A 15 -42.56 -45.00 -19.05
C LEU A 15 -42.87 -46.13 -18.05
N ALA A 16 -43.55 -45.77 -16.94
CA ALA A 16 -44.98 -46.07 -16.75
C ALA A 16 -45.57 -45.35 -15.51
N LEU A 17 -46.84 -44.98 -15.61
CA LEU A 17 -47.66 -44.20 -14.67
C LEU A 17 -48.81 -45.05 -14.05
N PHE A 18 -49.22 -44.65 -12.83
CA PHE A 18 -50.56 -44.74 -12.18
C PHE A 18 -51.11 -46.10 -11.68
N PRO A 19 -52.16 -46.15 -10.79
CA PRO A 19 -52.79 -45.13 -9.91
C PRO A 19 -53.18 -45.56 -8.45
N ARG A 20 -53.59 -44.55 -7.64
CA ARG A 20 -54.67 -44.43 -6.59
C ARG A 20 -55.06 -45.67 -5.75
N SER A 21 -55.20 -45.63 -4.42
CA SER A 21 -56.21 -44.92 -3.59
C SER A 21 -55.88 -45.25 -2.10
N GLY A 22 -55.85 -44.32 -1.13
CA GLY A 22 -57.01 -43.86 -0.37
C GLY A 22 -57.26 -44.67 0.92
N LEU A 23 -56.88 -44.15 2.09
CA LEU A 23 -57.59 -44.40 3.36
C LEU A 23 -57.31 -43.27 4.36
N LEU A 24 -58.39 -42.63 4.82
CA LEU A 24 -58.41 -41.69 5.94
C LEU A 24 -58.05 -42.41 7.25
N SER A 25 -57.26 -41.78 8.10
CA SER A 25 -57.34 -41.97 9.55
C SER A 25 -56.94 -40.67 10.25
N ILE A 26 -57.95 -40.09 10.90
CA ILE A 26 -57.88 -38.94 11.79
C ILE A 26 -57.18 -39.41 13.06
N LEU A 27 -56.08 -38.77 13.47
CA LEU A 27 -55.61 -38.87 14.86
C LEU A 27 -55.06 -37.53 15.35
N ALA A 28 -55.32 -37.30 16.63
CA ALA A 28 -55.35 -36.00 17.29
C ALA A 28 -54.02 -35.25 17.32
N LEU A 29 -54.17 -33.93 17.22
CA LEU A 29 -53.17 -32.90 17.45
C LEU A 29 -52.70 -32.96 18.93
N ALA A 30 -51.46 -33.39 19.16
CA ALA A 30 -50.73 -33.14 20.40
C ALA A 30 -49.57 -32.20 20.07
N LEU A 31 -49.76 -30.91 20.35
CA LEU A 31 -48.71 -29.89 20.32
C LEU A 31 -47.68 -30.21 21.41
N VAL A 32 -46.60 -30.88 21.02
CA VAL A 32 -45.36 -30.92 21.81
C VAL A 32 -44.58 -29.64 21.45
N PRO A 33 -44.19 -28.80 22.42
CA PRO A 33 -43.28 -27.70 22.13
C PRO A 33 -41.92 -28.31 21.81
N VAL A 34 -41.57 -28.36 20.52
CA VAL A 34 -40.19 -28.57 20.08
C VAL A 34 -39.45 -27.30 20.47
N ALA A 35 -38.77 -27.33 21.62
CA ALA A 35 -37.74 -26.37 21.92
C ALA A 35 -36.67 -26.51 20.84
N THR A 36 -36.68 -25.62 19.84
CA THR A 36 -35.57 -25.45 18.93
C THR A 36 -34.42 -24.88 19.74
N ALA A 37 -33.61 -25.76 20.33
CA ALA A 37 -32.28 -25.42 20.77
C ALA A 37 -31.54 -24.93 19.53
N ARG A 38 -31.43 -23.60 19.37
CA ARG A 38 -30.45 -22.99 18.48
C ARG A 38 -29.11 -23.53 18.95
N GLY A 39 -28.56 -24.49 18.21
CA GLY A 39 -27.16 -24.87 18.34
C GLY A 39 -26.35 -23.60 18.18
N GLN A 40 -25.77 -23.13 19.28
CA GLN A 40 -24.63 -22.25 19.18
C GLN A 40 -23.56 -23.07 18.50
N ASP A 41 -23.24 -22.75 17.25
CA ASP A 41 -22.02 -23.21 16.60
C ASP A 41 -20.86 -22.69 17.44
N SER A 42 -20.49 -23.46 18.46
CA SER A 42 -19.30 -23.22 19.24
C SER A 42 -18.12 -23.38 18.28
N ALA A 43 -17.42 -22.28 18.03
CA ALA A 43 -16.18 -22.30 17.27
C ALA A 43 -15.30 -23.46 17.75
N PRO A 44 -14.63 -24.20 16.85
CA PRO A 44 -13.77 -25.30 17.23
C PRO A 44 -12.75 -24.82 18.27
N PRO A 45 -12.41 -25.65 19.27
CA PRO A 45 -11.46 -25.26 20.30
C PRO A 45 -10.13 -24.86 19.65
N PRO A 46 -9.47 -23.78 20.13
CA PRO A 46 -8.21 -23.36 19.56
C PRO A 46 -7.20 -24.50 19.63
N THR A 47 -6.55 -24.78 18.50
CA THR A 47 -5.49 -25.78 18.41
C THR A 47 -4.42 -25.44 19.45
N PRO A 48 -3.98 -26.39 20.30
CA PRO A 48 -2.99 -26.11 21.32
C PRO A 48 -1.69 -25.63 20.66
N ILE A 49 -1.29 -24.40 20.98
CA ILE A 49 -0.04 -23.79 20.51
C ILE A 49 1.13 -24.57 21.10
N ARG A 50 1.99 -25.13 20.24
CA ARG A 50 3.18 -25.89 20.66
C ARG A 50 4.45 -25.09 20.35
N PRO A 51 5.53 -25.19 21.15
CA PRO A 51 6.82 -24.64 20.78
C PRO A 51 7.23 -25.06 19.36
N GLY A 52 7.65 -24.11 18.53
CA GLY A 52 7.98 -24.34 17.12
C GLY A 52 6.79 -24.28 16.15
N THR A 53 5.56 -24.05 16.63
CA THR A 53 4.42 -23.77 15.74
C THR A 53 4.60 -22.38 15.11
N PRO A 54 4.61 -22.26 13.77
CA PRO A 54 4.69 -20.97 13.11
C PRO A 54 3.52 -20.05 13.49
N LEU A 55 3.80 -18.76 13.60
CA LEU A 55 2.76 -17.73 13.58
C LEU A 55 2.58 -17.30 12.13
N GLU A 56 1.47 -17.73 11.52
CA GLU A 56 1.15 -17.39 10.14
C GLU A 56 0.68 -15.95 10.03
N ARG A 57 1.17 -15.24 9.01
CA ARG A 57 0.72 -13.89 8.66
C ARG A 57 -0.48 -13.94 7.72
N THR A 58 -1.35 -12.94 7.82
CA THR A 58 -2.45 -12.71 6.86
C THR A 58 -1.98 -11.99 5.60
N GLY A 59 -0.81 -11.33 5.65
CA GLY A 59 -0.24 -10.64 4.50
C GLY A 59 -0.71 -9.20 4.36
N ASP A 60 -1.27 -8.61 5.41
CA ASP A 60 -1.69 -7.20 5.47
C ASP A 60 -1.06 -6.41 6.62
N GLU A 61 -0.14 -7.06 7.35
CA GLU A 61 0.49 -6.49 8.53
C GLU A 61 1.82 -5.78 8.22
N ILE A 62 2.01 -4.61 8.82
CA ILE A 62 3.31 -3.91 8.90
C ILE A 62 3.97 -4.14 10.27
N ILE A 63 5.30 -4.04 10.33
CA ILE A 63 6.07 -4.10 11.57
C ILE A 63 6.39 -2.69 12.10
N VAL A 64 6.09 -2.46 13.37
CA VAL A 64 6.48 -1.25 14.12
C VAL A 64 7.10 -1.65 15.45
N CYS A 65 8.39 -1.36 15.64
CA CYS A 65 9.16 -1.78 16.81
C CYS A 65 9.05 -3.30 17.08
N GLY A 66 9.11 -4.11 16.03
CA GLY A 66 8.95 -5.57 16.12
C GLY A 66 7.51 -6.08 16.37
N GLN A 67 6.51 -5.20 16.47
CA GLN A 67 5.10 -5.56 16.62
C GLN A 67 4.36 -5.49 15.28
N LEU A 68 3.44 -6.42 15.02
CA LEU A 68 2.65 -6.46 13.79
C LEU A 68 1.34 -5.68 13.95
N PHE A 69 0.99 -4.87 12.94
CA PHE A 69 -0.24 -4.08 12.87
C PHE A 69 -0.93 -4.30 11.53
N HIS A 70 -2.22 -4.64 11.54
CA HIS A 70 -3.02 -4.74 10.32
C HIS A 70 -3.15 -3.39 9.62
N THR A 71 -2.96 -3.40 8.30
CA THR A 71 -3.29 -2.27 7.44
C THR A 71 -4.55 -2.51 6.62
N THR A 72 -5.01 -3.76 6.48
CA THR A 72 -6.06 -4.18 5.54
C THR A 72 -5.71 -4.01 4.05
N ALA A 73 -4.47 -3.64 3.73
CA ALA A 73 -3.90 -3.57 2.39
C ALA A 73 -2.90 -4.72 2.17
N PRO A 74 -2.61 -5.16 0.94
CA PRO A 74 -1.60 -6.19 0.69
C PRO A 74 -0.19 -5.70 1.07
N VAL A 75 0.47 -6.41 2.00
CA VAL A 75 1.80 -6.07 2.54
C VAL A 75 2.78 -7.25 2.42
N VAL A 76 3.93 -6.97 1.83
CA VAL A 76 5.12 -7.82 1.84
C VAL A 76 6.19 -7.20 2.73
N LEU A 77 6.59 -7.90 3.79
CA LEU A 77 7.67 -7.49 4.67
C LEU A 77 9.03 -7.87 4.08
N TRP A 78 10.08 -7.20 4.51
CA TRP A 78 11.46 -7.54 4.14
C TRP A 78 11.88 -8.96 4.52
N THR A 79 11.22 -9.56 5.51
CA THR A 79 11.44 -10.95 5.95
C THR A 79 10.65 -11.98 5.14
N ASP A 80 9.69 -11.56 4.32
CA ASP A 80 8.88 -12.47 3.53
C ASP A 80 9.62 -12.95 2.28
N PRO A 81 9.27 -14.12 1.73
CA PRO A 81 9.68 -14.53 0.39
C PRO A 81 9.33 -13.45 -0.65
N GLY A 82 10.35 -12.95 -1.34
CA GLY A 82 10.21 -11.89 -2.35
C GLY A 82 10.27 -10.46 -1.79
N GLY A 83 10.26 -10.28 -0.47
CA GLY A 83 10.43 -8.98 0.18
C GLY A 83 11.77 -8.31 -0.10
N TYR A 84 11.84 -7.00 0.08
CA TYR A 84 13.05 -6.21 -0.13
C TYR A 84 13.69 -5.85 1.21
N ASP A 85 14.92 -6.29 1.44
CA ASP A 85 15.59 -6.21 2.75
C ASP A 85 16.66 -5.13 2.79
N ALA A 86 16.29 -3.98 3.37
CA ALA A 86 17.18 -2.83 3.51
C ALA A 86 18.24 -3.01 4.63
N TYR A 87 18.14 -4.07 5.45
CA TYR A 87 19.18 -4.42 6.41
C TYR A 87 20.37 -5.13 5.76
N ARG A 88 20.22 -5.65 4.52
CA ARG A 88 21.33 -6.27 3.79
C ARG A 88 22.37 -5.23 3.40
N VAL A 89 23.62 -5.52 3.72
CA VAL A 89 24.74 -4.65 3.31
C VAL A 89 25.11 -4.86 1.85
N GLU A 90 24.87 -6.06 1.32
CA GLU A 90 25.13 -6.47 -0.05
C GLU A 90 24.17 -5.83 -1.06
N ARG A 91 24.63 -5.67 -2.31
CA ARG A 91 23.78 -5.31 -3.44
C ARG A 91 22.93 -6.50 -3.87
N ARG A 92 21.64 -6.28 -4.10
CA ARG A 92 20.65 -7.34 -4.36
C ARG A 92 20.59 -7.77 -5.82
N PHE A 93 20.81 -6.87 -6.76
CA PHE A 93 20.53 -7.05 -8.19
C PHE A 93 21.78 -7.15 -9.05
N VAL A 94 22.88 -7.60 -8.46
CA VAL A 94 24.15 -7.89 -9.13
C VAL A 94 24.52 -9.36 -8.91
N PRO A 95 25.44 -9.93 -9.72
CA PRO A 95 25.99 -11.25 -9.46
C PRO A 95 26.54 -11.37 -8.03
N LEU A 96 26.40 -12.55 -7.41
CA LEU A 96 26.74 -12.76 -6.01
C LEU A 96 28.22 -12.46 -5.70
N ASP A 97 29.12 -12.77 -6.63
CA ASP A 97 30.56 -12.46 -6.54
C ASP A 97 30.88 -10.95 -6.64
N GLN A 98 29.88 -10.13 -6.95
CA GLN A 98 29.96 -8.66 -7.03
C GLN A 98 29.06 -7.95 -6.02
N ALA A 99 28.35 -8.70 -5.18
CA ALA A 99 27.37 -8.16 -4.24
C ALA A 99 28.00 -7.59 -2.96
N GLY A 100 29.24 -8.00 -2.66
CA GLY A 100 29.97 -7.65 -1.45
C GLY A 100 30.27 -6.15 -1.27
N TRP A 101 30.70 -5.80 -0.06
CA TRP A 101 30.97 -4.40 0.29
C TRP A 101 32.12 -3.80 -0.53
N ARG A 102 33.19 -4.55 -0.78
CA ARG A 102 34.35 -4.08 -1.55
C ARG A 102 33.95 -3.62 -2.95
N GLU A 103 33.10 -4.40 -3.62
CA GLU A 103 32.62 -4.11 -4.97
C GLU A 103 31.57 -2.99 -4.95
N SER A 104 30.78 -2.91 -3.88
CA SER A 104 29.82 -1.83 -3.64
C SER A 104 30.51 -0.47 -3.44
N GLU A 105 31.59 -0.43 -2.67
CA GLU A 105 32.42 0.76 -2.47
C GLU A 105 33.08 1.20 -3.78
N ALA A 106 33.64 0.25 -4.54
CA ALA A 106 34.19 0.52 -5.87
C ALA A 106 33.13 1.05 -6.86
N ALA A 107 31.85 0.70 -6.68
CA ALA A 107 30.72 1.21 -7.44
C ALA A 107 30.19 2.58 -6.93
N GLY A 108 30.81 3.17 -5.90
CA GLY A 108 30.53 4.51 -5.40
C GLY A 108 29.63 4.60 -4.17
N LEU A 109 29.23 3.47 -3.57
CA LEU A 109 28.50 3.48 -2.29
C LEU A 109 29.45 3.88 -1.16
N ARG A 110 28.95 4.70 -0.23
CA ARG A 110 29.78 5.31 0.83
C ARG A 110 29.66 4.63 2.20
N SER A 111 28.61 3.83 2.39
CA SER A 111 28.37 3.09 3.62
C SER A 111 27.64 1.78 3.30
N PRO A 112 27.97 0.67 4.00
CA PRO A 112 27.19 -0.56 3.90
C PRO A 112 25.80 -0.43 4.56
N VAL A 113 25.66 0.48 5.52
CA VAL A 113 24.40 0.76 6.22
C VAL A 113 23.71 1.94 5.55
N ARG A 114 22.42 1.77 5.22
CA ARG A 114 21.60 2.71 4.44
C ARG A 114 20.44 3.32 5.23
N PHE A 115 20.50 3.23 6.55
CA PHE A 115 19.54 3.81 7.50
C PHE A 115 20.30 4.28 8.75
N GLY A 116 19.63 5.02 9.63
CA GLY A 116 20.25 5.54 10.84
C GLY A 116 19.33 5.52 12.06
N LEU A 117 19.81 6.08 13.16
CA LEU A 117 19.02 6.25 14.37
C LEU A 117 18.13 7.50 14.30
N ARG A 118 16.89 7.40 14.79
CA ARG A 118 15.98 8.54 15.04
C ARG A 118 16.38 9.31 16.30
N GLY A 119 17.54 9.99 16.26
CA GLY A 119 18.17 10.58 17.46
C GLY A 119 17.83 12.03 17.79
N ASP A 120 17.37 12.84 16.82
CA ASP A 120 17.30 14.31 16.98
C ASP A 120 16.36 14.80 18.10
N ARG A 121 15.42 13.96 18.53
CA ARG A 121 14.38 14.29 19.52
C ARG A 121 14.47 13.48 20.80
N LEU A 122 15.57 12.75 20.98
CA LEU A 122 15.79 11.90 22.14
C LEU A 122 16.73 12.59 23.13
N THR A 123 16.51 12.36 24.42
CA THR A 123 17.50 12.68 25.45
C THR A 123 18.72 11.76 25.32
N PRO A 124 19.89 12.13 25.88
CA PRO A 124 21.07 11.24 25.87
C PRO A 124 20.78 9.84 26.43
N ASP A 125 20.03 9.73 27.54
CA ASP A 125 19.65 8.44 28.11
C ASP A 125 18.75 7.62 27.19
N GLN A 126 17.80 8.28 26.51
CA GLN A 126 16.96 7.62 25.50
C GLN A 126 17.78 7.14 24.31
N VAL A 127 18.79 7.92 23.87
CA VAL A 127 19.73 7.51 22.81
C VAL A 127 20.49 6.26 23.24
N GLU A 128 21.04 6.23 24.46
CA GLU A 128 21.74 5.05 24.99
C GLU A 128 20.81 3.82 25.07
N GLN A 129 19.57 4.02 25.54
CA GLN A 129 18.56 2.97 25.59
C GLN A 129 18.30 2.37 24.20
N VAL A 130 17.97 3.20 23.20
CA VAL A 130 17.62 2.69 21.87
C VAL A 130 18.84 2.16 21.11
N ARG A 131 20.05 2.70 21.37
CA ARG A 131 21.31 2.18 20.82
C ARG A 131 21.62 0.78 21.34
N GLY A 132 21.33 0.51 22.63
CA GLY A 132 21.48 -0.80 23.26
C GLY A 132 20.46 -1.85 22.79
N GLY A 133 19.53 -1.47 21.91
CA GLY A 133 18.38 -2.26 21.50
C GLY A 133 17.13 -1.91 22.32
N GLY A 134 15.96 -1.91 21.68
CA GLY A 134 14.69 -1.71 22.39
C GLY A 134 14.05 -0.35 22.18
N TRP A 135 13.81 0.03 20.92
CA TRP A 135 12.71 0.96 20.66
C TRP A 135 11.41 0.39 21.21
N SER A 136 10.78 1.11 22.13
CA SER A 136 9.41 0.85 22.52
C SER A 136 8.48 1.62 21.58
N LEU A 137 7.30 1.06 21.32
CA LEU A 137 6.27 1.77 20.56
C LEU A 137 5.93 3.14 21.18
N PRO A 138 5.71 3.28 22.52
CA PRO A 138 5.46 4.58 23.14
C PRO A 138 6.56 5.62 22.88
N LEU A 139 7.84 5.22 22.88
CA LEU A 139 8.92 6.15 22.58
C LEU A 139 8.92 6.55 21.10
N LEU A 140 8.72 5.59 20.18
CA LEU A 140 8.64 5.89 18.75
C LEU A 140 7.47 6.82 18.41
N GLN A 141 6.31 6.63 19.05
CA GLN A 141 5.13 7.49 18.96
C GLN A 141 5.38 8.94 19.38
N GLN A 142 6.40 9.20 20.20
CA GLN A 142 6.77 10.57 20.57
C GLN A 142 7.67 11.24 19.52
N VAL A 143 8.32 10.47 18.65
CA VAL A 143 9.32 10.95 17.70
C VAL A 143 8.74 11.13 16.30
N VAL A 144 8.02 10.11 15.83
CA VAL A 144 7.44 10.08 14.48
C VAL A 144 6.19 10.95 14.44
N ASP A 145 6.22 11.98 13.59
CA ASP A 145 5.11 12.90 13.39
C ASP A 145 4.96 13.39 11.94
N GLN A 146 5.73 12.82 11.02
CA GLN A 146 5.68 13.16 9.59
C GLN A 146 5.63 11.89 8.72
N PHE A 147 4.91 11.97 7.60
CA PHE A 147 4.89 10.93 6.57
C PHE A 147 5.15 11.55 5.21
N VAL A 148 6.33 11.29 4.64
CA VAL A 148 6.76 11.93 3.39
C VAL A 148 6.42 11.04 2.20
N ILE A 149 5.67 11.60 1.25
CA ILE A 149 5.20 10.96 0.03
C ILE A 149 6.15 11.29 -1.13
N HIS A 150 6.65 10.25 -1.78
CA HIS A 150 7.55 10.30 -2.94
C HIS A 150 6.91 9.54 -4.10
N TYR A 151 7.29 9.88 -5.33
CA TYR A 151 7.22 8.92 -6.45
C TYR A 151 8.64 8.44 -6.77
N ASP A 152 8.74 7.25 -7.36
CA ASP A 152 10.04 6.58 -7.53
C ASP A 152 10.80 6.95 -8.81
N VAL A 153 10.11 7.45 -9.86
CA VAL A 153 10.67 7.63 -11.22
C VAL A 153 11.27 6.32 -11.77
N ALA A 154 10.76 5.18 -11.30
CA ALA A 154 11.26 3.84 -11.59
C ALA A 154 10.14 2.90 -12.07
N GLY A 155 8.89 3.25 -11.78
CA GLY A 155 7.69 2.60 -12.32
C GLY A 155 7.36 1.24 -11.72
N THR A 156 8.22 0.69 -10.84
CA THR A 156 7.98 -0.54 -10.08
C THR A 156 8.80 -0.57 -8.79
N SER A 157 8.27 -1.18 -7.74
CA SER A 157 8.98 -1.31 -6.45
C SER A 157 10.32 -2.06 -6.59
N ARG A 158 10.40 -3.03 -7.52
CA ARG A 158 11.65 -3.73 -7.83
C ARG A 158 12.75 -2.79 -8.31
N THR A 159 12.43 -1.93 -9.26
CA THR A 159 13.41 -1.01 -9.84
C THR A 159 13.72 0.12 -8.86
N CYS A 160 12.72 0.59 -8.11
CA CYS A 160 12.91 1.53 -7.00
C CYS A 160 13.93 0.99 -5.98
N PHE A 161 13.73 -0.23 -5.47
CA PHE A 161 14.66 -0.82 -4.50
C PHE A 161 16.07 -0.96 -5.06
N LYS A 162 16.21 -1.36 -6.34
CA LYS A 162 17.52 -1.40 -7.01
C LYS A 162 18.20 -0.03 -7.00
N VAL A 163 17.48 1.02 -7.38
CA VAL A 163 18.04 2.37 -7.45
C VAL A 163 18.45 2.85 -6.06
N LEU A 164 17.57 2.74 -5.07
CA LEU A 164 17.87 3.19 -3.71
C LEU A 164 19.00 2.40 -3.08
N HIS A 165 18.87 1.06 -3.07
CA HIS A 165 19.77 0.17 -2.35
C HIS A 165 21.10 -0.04 -3.07
N ASP A 166 21.06 -0.48 -4.33
CA ASP A 166 22.27 -0.92 -5.04
C ASP A 166 23.06 0.24 -5.65
N LEU A 167 22.38 1.33 -6.04
CA LEU A 167 22.99 2.39 -6.84
C LEU A 167 23.24 3.68 -6.04
N ARG A 168 22.38 4.00 -5.08
CA ARG A 168 22.42 5.32 -4.40
C ARG A 168 22.80 5.26 -2.92
N GLY A 169 22.74 4.09 -2.29
CA GLY A 169 22.97 3.96 -0.85
C GLY A 169 21.90 4.67 -0.01
N LEU A 170 20.68 4.74 -0.53
CA LEU A 170 19.50 5.32 0.11
C LEU A 170 18.55 4.20 0.55
N SER A 171 17.49 4.57 1.26
CA SER A 171 16.46 3.64 1.69
C SER A 171 15.13 4.35 1.94
N VAL A 172 14.05 3.59 2.02
CA VAL A 172 12.70 4.06 2.32
C VAL A 172 11.96 3.03 3.15
N HIS A 173 11.04 3.45 4.02
CA HIS A 173 10.30 2.50 4.86
C HIS A 173 9.34 1.65 4.01
N PHE A 174 8.60 2.30 3.11
CA PHE A 174 7.62 1.66 2.25
C PHE A 174 7.91 1.92 0.77
N MET A 175 7.61 0.94 -0.07
CA MET A 175 7.40 1.13 -1.50
C MET A 175 6.00 0.66 -1.85
N LEU A 176 5.31 1.34 -2.75
CA LEU A 176 3.97 1.00 -3.19
C LEU A 176 3.99 0.73 -4.69
N ASP A 177 3.82 -0.54 -5.07
CA ASP A 177 3.86 -0.94 -6.48
C ASP A 177 2.58 -0.59 -7.23
N VAL A 178 2.63 -0.66 -8.56
CA VAL A 178 1.51 -0.29 -9.46
C VAL A 178 0.24 -1.12 -9.25
N ASP A 179 0.36 -2.28 -8.62
CA ASP A 179 -0.73 -3.21 -8.33
C ASP A 179 -1.34 -3.05 -6.92
N GLY A 180 -0.90 -2.02 -6.18
CA GLY A 180 -1.33 -1.77 -4.80
C GLY A 180 -0.51 -2.50 -3.73
N THR A 181 0.42 -3.39 -4.09
CA THR A 181 1.26 -4.07 -3.10
C THR A 181 2.16 -3.08 -2.37
N ILE A 182 2.08 -3.09 -1.03
CA ILE A 182 3.00 -2.38 -0.16
C ILE A 182 4.17 -3.30 0.19
N TYR A 183 5.40 -2.83 -0.05
CA TYR A 183 6.61 -3.46 0.44
C TYR A 183 7.17 -2.65 1.60
N GLN A 184 7.23 -3.25 2.80
CA GLN A 184 7.96 -2.66 3.92
C GLN A 184 9.40 -3.15 3.91
N THR A 185 10.39 -2.26 3.79
CA THR A 185 11.79 -2.67 3.63
C THR A 185 12.60 -2.72 4.92
N MET A 186 12.08 -2.10 5.99
CA MET A 186 12.65 -2.08 7.33
C MET A 186 11.60 -1.75 8.39
N ASP A 187 11.94 -2.01 9.66
CA ASP A 187 11.12 -1.62 10.81
C ASP A 187 11.04 -0.09 10.92
N LEU A 188 9.87 0.45 11.26
CA LEU A 188 9.66 1.91 11.39
C LEU A 188 10.49 2.56 12.51
N LYS A 189 11.09 1.77 13.39
CA LYS A 189 12.05 2.26 14.38
C LYS A 189 13.33 2.85 13.76
N GLU A 190 13.70 2.39 12.57
CA GLU A 190 14.86 2.92 11.85
C GLU A 190 14.55 4.28 11.22
N ALA A 191 15.58 5.11 11.01
CA ALA A 191 15.47 6.31 10.18
C ALA A 191 15.97 5.99 8.76
N ALA A 192 15.06 5.72 7.84
CA ALA A 192 15.41 5.56 6.43
C ALA A 192 16.00 6.86 5.84
N TYR A 193 16.80 6.73 4.77
CA TYR A 193 17.47 7.85 4.11
C TYR A 193 16.71 8.30 2.86
N HIS A 194 15.59 9.00 3.04
CA HIS A 194 14.66 9.35 1.95
C HIS A 194 14.40 10.86 1.77
N ALA A 195 14.41 11.66 2.84
CA ALA A 195 13.96 13.06 2.84
C ALA A 195 14.84 14.01 3.66
N THR A 196 16.16 13.80 3.68
CA THR A 196 17.17 14.67 4.33
C THR A 196 16.82 15.06 5.77
N ILE A 197 16.45 16.32 6.02
CA ILE A 197 16.11 16.89 7.32
C ILE A 197 14.91 16.19 7.98
N ALA A 198 14.06 15.52 7.21
CA ALA A 198 12.89 14.80 7.73
C ALA A 198 13.19 13.35 8.14
N ASN A 199 14.31 12.76 7.74
CA ASN A 199 14.59 11.32 7.92
C ASN A 199 14.34 10.81 9.34
N ARG A 200 14.77 11.58 10.36
CA ARG A 200 14.74 11.12 11.76
C ARG A 200 13.38 11.23 12.44
N ARG A 201 12.46 12.04 11.91
CA ARG A 201 11.10 12.23 12.45
C ARG A 201 9.98 11.75 11.53
N SER A 202 10.34 11.28 10.34
CA SER A 202 9.37 10.87 9.34
C SER A 202 9.44 9.39 8.97
N ILE A 203 8.32 8.90 8.49
CA ILE A 203 8.21 7.70 7.66
C ILE A 203 8.24 8.16 6.20
N GLY A 204 8.70 7.31 5.29
CA GLY A 204 8.79 7.61 3.86
C GLY A 204 8.15 6.50 3.05
N ILE A 205 7.50 6.87 1.95
CA ILE A 205 6.99 5.93 0.95
C ILE A 205 7.40 6.35 -0.47
N GLU A 206 7.90 5.41 -1.26
CA GLU A 206 8.16 5.58 -2.69
C GLU A 206 7.06 4.90 -3.49
N ILE A 207 6.26 5.69 -4.22
CA ILE A 207 5.14 5.17 -5.02
C ILE A 207 5.62 4.93 -6.45
N ALA A 208 5.35 3.74 -6.98
CA ALA A 208 5.67 3.36 -8.36
C ALA A 208 4.94 4.27 -9.35
N ASN A 209 5.67 5.23 -9.92
CA ASN A 209 5.15 6.20 -10.90
C ASN A 209 6.33 6.87 -11.60
N MET A 210 6.21 7.10 -12.91
CA MET A 210 7.28 7.71 -13.70
C MET A 210 7.53 9.19 -13.41
N GLY A 211 6.77 9.80 -12.51
CA GLY A 211 6.99 11.15 -12.03
C GLY A 211 6.41 12.22 -12.95
N ALA A 212 6.82 13.45 -12.70
CA ALA A 212 6.29 14.65 -13.33
C ALA A 212 7.37 15.39 -14.10
N TYR A 213 7.04 15.87 -15.31
CA TYR A 213 8.00 16.49 -16.22
C TYR A 213 7.47 17.81 -16.78
N PRO A 214 8.34 18.79 -17.12
CA PRO A 214 7.88 19.97 -17.85
C PRO A 214 7.21 19.60 -19.19
N PRO A 215 6.16 20.33 -19.62
CA PRO A 215 5.58 20.15 -20.94
C PRO A 215 6.65 20.23 -22.04
N GLY A 216 6.76 19.17 -22.85
CA GLY A 216 7.80 19.04 -23.88
C GLY A 216 9.11 18.37 -23.45
N ARG A 217 9.21 17.85 -22.22
CA ARG A 217 10.30 16.96 -21.75
C ARG A 217 9.76 15.69 -21.08
N ALA A 218 8.61 15.24 -21.56
CA ALA A 218 7.84 14.15 -20.99
C ALA A 218 8.02 12.83 -21.75
N GLU A 219 9.06 12.68 -22.58
CA GLU A 219 9.25 11.48 -23.42
C GLU A 219 9.48 10.20 -22.59
N ALA A 220 9.80 10.35 -21.31
CA ALA A 220 9.85 9.24 -20.36
C ALA A 220 8.46 8.63 -20.12
N LEU A 221 7.39 9.44 -20.14
CA LEU A 221 6.02 8.99 -19.96
C LEU A 221 5.55 8.13 -21.16
N ASP A 222 5.93 8.50 -22.38
CA ASP A 222 5.50 7.78 -23.59
C ASP A 222 5.96 6.31 -23.65
N ARG A 223 7.00 5.96 -22.87
CA ARG A 223 7.49 4.57 -22.77
C ARG A 223 6.70 3.71 -21.79
N TRP A 224 5.92 4.35 -20.91
CA TRP A 224 5.24 3.72 -19.79
C TRP A 224 3.74 3.88 -19.85
N TYR A 225 3.21 4.74 -20.72
CA TYR A 225 1.79 4.97 -20.87
C TYR A 225 1.42 4.95 -22.35
N GLU A 226 0.41 4.16 -22.71
CA GLU A 226 -0.09 4.07 -24.07
C GLU A 226 -1.62 4.18 -24.06
N LYS A 227 -2.16 4.98 -24.98
CA LYS A 227 -3.60 5.07 -25.23
C LYS A 227 -4.00 3.99 -26.22
N GLY A 228 -4.76 3.00 -25.75
CA GLY A 228 -5.22 1.89 -26.57
C GLY A 228 -6.22 2.31 -27.67
N PRO A 229 -6.55 1.42 -28.61
CA PRO A 229 -7.56 1.67 -29.66
C PRO A 229 -8.97 1.97 -29.11
N ASP A 230 -9.25 1.54 -27.88
CA ASP A 230 -10.47 1.84 -27.12
C ASP A 230 -10.46 3.24 -26.48
N GLY A 231 -9.37 4.00 -26.68
CA GLY A 231 -9.20 5.33 -26.11
C GLY A 231 -8.81 5.33 -24.63
N VAL A 232 -8.47 4.19 -24.04
CA VAL A 232 -8.09 4.11 -22.63
C VAL A 232 -6.58 4.06 -22.47
N THR A 233 -6.04 4.92 -21.61
CA THR A 233 -4.61 4.92 -21.26
C THR A 233 -4.26 3.77 -20.31
N ARG A 234 -3.18 3.05 -20.60
CA ARG A 234 -2.69 1.92 -19.79
C ARG A 234 -1.20 2.05 -19.51
N LEU A 235 -0.76 1.50 -18.38
CA LEU A 235 0.66 1.34 -18.11
C LEU A 235 1.25 0.24 -19.02
N THR A 236 2.33 0.57 -19.72
CA THR A 236 3.08 -0.33 -20.60
C THR A 236 4.42 -0.68 -19.97
N ILE A 237 4.38 -1.42 -18.85
CA ILE A 237 5.57 -1.79 -18.06
C ILE A 237 6.63 -2.43 -18.97
N PRO A 238 7.79 -1.78 -19.20
CA PRO A 238 8.79 -2.30 -20.13
C PRO A 238 9.32 -3.67 -19.69
N GLY A 239 9.24 -4.65 -20.59
CA GLY A 239 9.59 -6.04 -20.31
C GLY A 239 8.48 -6.88 -19.66
N GLY A 240 7.32 -6.28 -19.38
CA GLY A 240 6.13 -6.94 -18.82
C GLY A 240 6.08 -6.92 -17.29
N ALA A 241 4.86 -6.92 -16.75
CA ALA A 241 4.58 -6.82 -15.31
C ALA A 241 5.24 -7.94 -14.49
N GLU A 242 5.17 -9.18 -14.95
CA GLU A 242 5.77 -10.34 -14.27
C GLU A 242 7.30 -10.20 -14.15
N ALA A 243 7.99 -9.87 -15.24
CA ALA A 243 9.44 -9.68 -15.24
C ALA A 243 9.88 -8.48 -14.37
N ALA A 244 9.01 -7.48 -14.25
CA ALA A 244 9.22 -6.32 -13.40
C ALA A 244 8.94 -6.61 -11.91
N GLY A 245 8.41 -7.79 -11.57
CA GLY A 245 8.17 -8.23 -10.19
C GLY A 245 6.83 -7.78 -9.60
N VAL A 246 5.89 -7.37 -10.45
CA VAL A 246 4.51 -7.08 -10.03
C VAL A 246 3.84 -8.37 -9.57
N ARG A 247 3.10 -8.34 -8.46
CA ARG A 247 2.56 -9.54 -7.81
C ARG A 247 1.15 -9.86 -8.28
N ASN A 248 0.29 -8.85 -8.32
CA ASN A 248 -1.08 -8.97 -8.80
C ASN A 248 -1.12 -8.57 -10.28
N LEU A 249 -1.00 -9.57 -11.15
CA LEU A 249 -1.03 -9.38 -12.61
C LEU A 249 -2.45 -9.11 -13.14
N ASP A 250 -3.48 -9.25 -12.31
CA ASP A 250 -4.88 -8.95 -12.63
C ASP A 250 -5.27 -7.51 -12.23
N ALA A 251 -4.33 -6.72 -11.69
CA ALA A 251 -4.55 -5.31 -11.39
C ALA A 251 -4.90 -4.52 -12.67
N SER A 252 -5.52 -3.35 -12.50
CA SER A 252 -6.03 -2.55 -13.62
C SER A 252 -4.91 -2.09 -14.57
N PHE A 253 -3.75 -1.71 -14.02
CA PHE A 253 -2.68 -0.99 -14.72
C PHE A 253 -3.18 0.27 -15.45
N LEU A 254 -4.17 0.93 -14.87
CA LEU A 254 -4.75 2.17 -15.39
C LEU A 254 -4.43 3.33 -14.46
N PRO A 255 -4.04 4.50 -14.99
CA PRO A 255 -4.10 5.73 -14.22
C PRO A 255 -5.55 6.00 -13.81
N ASP A 256 -5.78 6.41 -12.57
CA ASP A 256 -7.11 6.69 -12.03
C ASP A 256 -7.83 7.82 -12.80
N ARG A 257 -7.08 8.86 -13.18
CA ARG A 257 -7.48 9.81 -14.23
C ARG A 257 -6.83 9.41 -15.55
N PRO A 258 -7.63 9.14 -16.61
CA PRO A 258 -7.12 8.53 -17.84
C PRO A 258 -6.25 9.46 -18.69
N GLU A 259 -6.41 10.77 -18.53
CA GLU A 259 -5.60 11.78 -19.20
C GLU A 259 -4.50 12.29 -18.26
N PRO A 260 -3.32 12.65 -18.77
CA PRO A 260 -2.27 13.20 -17.95
C PRO A 260 -2.70 14.54 -17.32
N VAL A 261 -2.31 14.73 -16.06
CA VAL A 261 -2.66 15.89 -15.27
C VAL A 261 -1.58 16.94 -15.44
N VAL A 262 -1.99 18.16 -15.78
CA VAL A 262 -1.12 19.33 -15.81
C VAL A 262 -1.36 20.16 -14.55
N GLY A 263 -0.29 20.54 -13.86
CA GLY A 263 -0.37 21.40 -12.68
C GLY A 263 0.96 22.02 -12.30
N THR A 264 0.92 22.98 -11.40
CA THR A 264 2.10 23.74 -10.98
C THR A 264 2.61 23.25 -9.64
N VAL A 265 3.90 22.89 -9.59
CA VAL A 265 4.62 22.58 -8.35
C VAL A 265 5.86 23.46 -8.31
N ARG A 266 6.04 24.22 -7.23
CA ARG A 266 7.14 25.19 -7.06
C ARG A 266 7.27 26.21 -8.20
N GLY A 267 6.13 26.68 -8.70
CA GLY A 267 6.11 27.60 -9.84
C GLY A 267 6.49 26.97 -11.19
N MET A 268 6.75 25.66 -11.25
CA MET A 268 7.00 24.93 -12.48
C MET A 268 5.73 24.21 -12.93
N GLU A 269 5.31 24.45 -14.17
CA GLU A 269 4.27 23.65 -14.80
C GLU A 269 4.82 22.26 -15.12
N LEU A 270 4.07 21.23 -14.73
CA LEU A 270 4.44 19.83 -14.89
C LEU A 270 3.27 19.03 -15.43
N VAL A 271 3.58 18.00 -16.21
CA VAL A 271 2.65 16.96 -16.66
C VAL A 271 3.01 15.63 -16.00
N GLN A 272 2.00 14.92 -15.50
CA GLN A 272 2.15 13.64 -14.80
C GLN A 272 0.92 12.76 -15.01
N TYR A 273 1.12 11.45 -15.19
CA TYR A 273 0.02 10.48 -15.12
C TYR A 273 -0.31 10.13 -13.68
N ASP A 274 -1.60 9.98 -13.39
CA ASP A 274 -2.09 9.65 -12.06
C ASP A 274 -1.65 8.25 -11.59
N LEU A 275 -1.75 8.02 -10.29
CA LEU A 275 -1.58 6.70 -9.67
C LEU A 275 -2.73 5.77 -10.08
N THR A 276 -2.54 4.46 -9.89
CA THR A 276 -3.61 3.48 -10.11
C THR A 276 -4.64 3.52 -8.96
N PRO A 277 -5.89 3.09 -9.21
CA PRO A 277 -6.88 2.93 -8.15
C PRO A 277 -6.41 2.03 -7.00
N GLU A 278 -5.68 0.95 -7.31
CA GLU A 278 -5.12 0.01 -6.34
C GLU A 278 -4.05 0.65 -5.45
N GLN A 279 -3.23 1.53 -6.03
CA GLN A 279 -2.28 2.36 -5.27
C GLN A 279 -3.01 3.28 -4.31
N TYR A 280 -4.07 3.97 -4.76
CA TYR A 280 -4.83 4.85 -3.87
C TYR A 280 -5.53 4.10 -2.73
N ASP A 281 -6.14 2.94 -2.99
CA ASP A 281 -6.77 2.12 -1.93
C ASP A 281 -5.74 1.73 -0.86
N SER A 282 -4.60 1.19 -1.29
CA SER A 282 -3.55 0.72 -0.37
C SER A 282 -2.86 1.86 0.37
N LEU A 283 -2.59 2.99 -0.30
CA LEU A 283 -2.04 4.18 0.32
C LEU A 283 -2.98 4.78 1.36
N THR A 284 -4.28 4.79 1.09
CA THR A 284 -5.31 5.30 2.01
C THR A 284 -5.34 4.46 3.29
N ARG A 285 -5.36 3.13 3.14
CA ARG A 285 -5.32 2.16 4.25
C ARG A 285 -4.05 2.26 5.07
N LEU A 286 -2.89 2.36 4.41
CA LEU A 286 -1.60 2.56 5.07
C LEU A 286 -1.59 3.89 5.83
N THR A 287 -2.07 4.97 5.22
CA THR A 287 -2.15 6.30 5.86
C THR A 287 -3.01 6.25 7.12
N ALA A 288 -4.22 5.68 7.05
CA ALA A 288 -5.10 5.51 8.21
C ALA A 288 -4.41 4.72 9.33
N SER A 289 -3.72 3.64 8.98
CA SER A 289 -2.98 2.79 9.92
C SER A 289 -1.86 3.57 10.60
N LEU A 290 -1.04 4.30 9.84
CA LEU A 290 0.06 5.09 10.38
C LEU A 290 -0.45 6.23 11.28
N CYS A 291 -1.47 6.97 10.88
CA CYS A 291 -2.05 8.03 11.69
C CYS A 291 -2.73 7.50 12.97
N THR A 292 -3.24 6.26 12.95
CA THR A 292 -3.78 5.58 14.14
C THR A 292 -2.67 5.12 15.08
N ILE A 293 -1.58 4.56 14.54
CA ILE A 293 -0.44 4.07 15.32
C ILE A 293 0.38 5.24 15.90
N PHE A 294 0.55 6.34 15.17
CA PHE A 294 1.39 7.47 15.55
C PHE A 294 0.54 8.72 15.85
N PRO A 295 0.18 8.98 17.13
CA PRO A 295 -0.76 10.04 17.48
C PRO A 295 -0.25 11.47 17.22
N LYS A 296 1.06 11.66 16.98
CA LYS A 296 1.61 12.94 16.55
C LYS A 296 1.61 13.11 15.03
N LEU A 297 1.37 12.06 14.25
CA LEU A 297 1.23 12.12 12.80
C LEU A 297 -0.23 12.45 12.48
N GLU A 298 -0.54 13.73 12.36
CA GLU A 298 -1.88 14.18 12.01
C GLU A 298 -2.27 13.68 10.60
N CYS A 299 -3.49 13.17 10.44
CA CYS A 299 -3.99 12.74 9.12
C CYS A 299 -4.40 13.96 8.31
N ASP A 300 -3.41 14.75 7.89
CA ASP A 300 -3.60 15.96 7.10
C ASP A 300 -2.37 16.31 6.24
N TYR A 301 -2.48 17.32 5.39
CA TYR A 301 -1.37 17.90 4.61
C TYR A 301 -1.33 19.44 4.69
N PRO A 302 -0.21 20.11 4.35
CA PRO A 302 -0.08 21.57 4.43
C PRO A 302 -1.01 22.32 3.46
N ARG A 303 -1.78 23.27 4.00
CA ARG A 303 -2.64 24.18 3.22
C ARG A 303 -2.29 25.63 3.50
N ASP A 304 -2.50 26.49 2.50
CA ASP A 304 -2.38 27.93 2.65
C ASP A 304 -3.55 28.51 3.47
N ALA A 305 -3.51 29.83 3.70
CA ALA A 305 -4.57 30.52 4.44
C ALA A 305 -5.97 30.44 3.78
N SER A 306 -6.03 30.07 2.49
CA SER A 306 -7.29 29.90 1.74
C SER A 306 -7.77 28.44 1.74
N GLY A 307 -7.02 27.52 2.38
CA GLY A 307 -7.33 26.10 2.37
C GLY A 307 -6.86 25.36 1.12
N ASN A 308 -6.04 25.96 0.25
CA ASN A 308 -5.48 25.26 -0.90
C ASN A 308 -4.21 24.51 -0.50
N LEU A 309 -3.94 23.38 -1.15
CA LEU A 309 -2.66 22.68 -1.04
C LEU A 309 -1.49 23.65 -1.28
N ILE A 310 -0.54 23.67 -0.35
CA ILE A 310 0.76 24.31 -0.60
C ILE A 310 1.53 23.43 -1.57
N THR A 311 2.02 23.99 -2.68
CA THR A 311 2.79 23.26 -3.69
C THR A 311 4.27 23.70 -3.73
N ASP A 312 4.79 24.21 -2.62
CA ASP A 312 6.19 24.67 -2.47
C ASP A 312 6.82 24.12 -1.18
N THR A 313 8.13 24.34 -1.02
CA THR A 313 8.83 24.06 0.25
C THR A 313 8.30 24.95 1.33
N LEU A 314 7.94 24.33 2.45
CA LEU A 314 7.59 25.05 3.66
C LEU A 314 8.82 25.81 4.17
N SER A 315 8.58 26.96 4.81
CA SER A 315 9.66 27.63 5.53
C SER A 315 10.23 26.68 6.59
N ARG A 316 11.45 26.93 7.06
CA ARG A 316 12.07 26.08 8.08
C ARG A 316 11.21 26.01 9.35
N GLU A 317 10.63 27.14 9.75
CA GLU A 317 9.75 27.25 10.92
C GLU A 317 8.44 26.48 10.72
N ASP A 318 7.79 26.64 9.56
CA ASP A 318 6.57 25.92 9.22
C ASP A 318 6.82 24.41 9.16
N TRP A 319 7.90 23.97 8.50
CA TRP A 319 8.26 22.55 8.44
C TRP A 319 8.59 21.96 9.82
N GLU A 320 9.30 22.71 10.69
CA GLU A 320 9.65 22.24 12.03
C GLU A 320 8.40 22.02 12.90
N SER A 321 7.43 22.93 12.79
CA SER A 321 6.17 22.86 13.54
C SER A 321 5.16 21.88 12.93
N TYR A 322 5.22 21.65 11.62
CA TYR A 322 4.26 20.81 10.91
C TYR A 322 4.31 19.34 11.32
N ARG A 323 3.12 18.76 11.43
CA ARG A 323 2.86 17.36 11.74
C ARG A 323 1.84 16.83 10.75
N GLY A 324 2.11 15.69 10.14
CA GLY A 324 1.23 15.07 9.16
C GLY A 324 1.94 14.64 7.89
N LEU A 325 1.18 14.51 6.81
CA LEU A 325 1.68 14.07 5.52
C LEU A 325 2.35 15.23 4.77
N LEU A 326 3.44 14.94 4.09
CA LEU A 326 4.21 15.92 3.33
C LEU A 326 4.58 15.34 1.98
N GLY A 327 4.30 16.05 0.89
CA GLY A 327 5.07 15.85 -0.33
C GLY A 327 6.54 16.20 -0.11
N HIS A 328 7.45 15.54 -0.80
CA HIS A 328 8.89 15.83 -0.69
C HIS A 328 9.22 17.27 -1.09
N TYR A 329 8.46 17.86 -2.02
CA TYR A 329 8.60 19.28 -2.36
C TYR A 329 8.36 20.22 -1.17
N HIS A 330 7.58 19.82 -0.15
CA HIS A 330 7.42 20.59 1.09
C HIS A 330 8.70 20.62 1.93
N VAL A 331 9.59 19.65 1.74
CA VAL A 331 10.81 19.45 2.54
C VAL A 331 12.05 20.01 1.83
N GLN A 332 12.14 19.87 0.50
CA GLN A 332 13.34 20.23 -0.27
C GLN A 332 13.03 21.06 -1.51
N THR A 333 13.91 22.03 -1.79
CA THR A 333 13.72 23.01 -2.88
C THR A 333 13.99 22.48 -4.28
N ASN A 334 14.63 21.31 -4.39
CA ASN A 334 14.97 20.66 -5.66
C ASN A 334 14.09 19.44 -5.96
N LYS A 335 12.96 19.31 -5.26
CA LYS A 335 12.04 18.18 -5.33
C LYS A 335 10.67 18.63 -5.82
N VAL A 336 9.97 17.77 -6.55
CA VAL A 336 8.63 18.06 -7.09
C VAL A 336 7.63 16.93 -6.82
N ASP A 337 8.06 15.88 -6.14
CA ASP A 337 7.26 14.74 -5.71
C ASP A 337 6.36 15.07 -4.51
N PRO A 338 5.11 14.54 -4.48
CA PRO A 338 4.53 13.52 -5.36
C PRO A 338 3.93 14.04 -6.68
N GLY A 339 4.14 15.32 -7.00
CA GLY A 339 3.74 15.94 -8.27
C GLY A 339 2.28 16.38 -8.33
N PRO A 340 1.86 17.02 -9.43
CA PRO A 340 0.53 17.60 -9.57
C PRO A 340 -0.59 16.58 -9.71
N ALA A 341 -0.30 15.32 -10.04
CA ALA A 341 -1.32 14.28 -10.20
C ALA A 341 -1.73 13.63 -8.87
N PHE A 342 -1.02 13.86 -7.77
CA PHE A 342 -1.36 13.23 -6.50
C PHE A 342 -2.68 13.78 -5.91
N GLN A 343 -3.67 12.92 -5.72
CA GLN A 343 -4.98 13.28 -5.17
C GLN A 343 -4.95 13.34 -3.63
N TRP A 344 -4.45 14.44 -3.08
CA TRP A 344 -4.30 14.65 -1.63
C TRP A 344 -5.59 14.46 -0.83
N ASP A 345 -6.69 15.11 -1.23
CA ASP A 345 -7.97 15.02 -0.51
C ASP A 345 -8.53 13.60 -0.51
N ARG A 346 -8.41 12.86 -1.62
CA ARG A 346 -8.83 11.45 -1.69
C ARG A 346 -8.16 10.60 -0.61
N VAL A 347 -6.85 10.74 -0.46
CA VAL A 347 -6.07 9.97 0.53
C VAL A 347 -6.44 10.40 1.95
N ILE A 348 -6.50 11.70 2.23
CA ILE A 348 -6.79 12.21 3.58
C ILE A 348 -8.22 11.90 4.00
N GLU A 349 -9.21 12.21 3.16
CA GLU A 349 -10.61 11.98 3.46
C GLU A 349 -10.90 10.48 3.61
N GLY A 350 -10.36 9.66 2.71
CA GLY A 350 -10.46 8.21 2.80
C GLY A 350 -9.82 7.67 4.08
N ALA A 351 -8.62 8.15 4.44
CA ALA A 351 -7.93 7.69 5.64
C ALA A 351 -8.67 8.09 6.91
N ARG A 352 -9.16 9.34 7.00
CA ARG A 352 -10.00 9.82 8.11
C ARG A 352 -11.28 8.99 8.24
N ALA A 353 -11.92 8.64 7.13
CA ALA A 353 -13.11 7.80 7.14
C ALA A 353 -12.83 6.39 7.69
N LEU A 354 -11.65 5.82 7.41
CA LEU A 354 -11.22 4.53 7.98
C LEU A 354 -10.82 4.62 9.46
N MET A 355 -10.39 5.80 9.92
CA MET A 355 -10.02 6.05 11.32
C MET A 355 -11.23 6.30 12.22
N ASP A 356 -12.37 6.76 11.67
CA ASP A 356 -13.60 6.98 12.43
C ASP A 356 -14.26 5.63 12.78
N PRO A 357 -14.42 5.29 14.07
CA PRO A 357 -15.04 4.04 14.50
C PRO A 357 -16.57 4.01 14.30
N SER A 358 -17.18 5.10 13.81
CA SER A 358 -18.60 5.13 13.51
C SER A 358 -18.90 4.14 12.38
N PRO A 359 -19.78 3.14 12.58
CA PRO A 359 -20.13 2.21 11.52
C PRO A 359 -20.58 3.01 10.31
N ALA A 360 -19.94 2.76 9.16
CA ALA A 360 -20.30 3.36 7.88
C ALA A 360 -21.82 3.35 7.79
N ARG A 361 -22.44 4.53 7.84
CA ARG A 361 -23.89 4.65 7.75
C ARG A 361 -24.30 3.82 6.55
N GLU A 362 -25.07 2.76 6.81
CA GLU A 362 -25.74 2.01 5.77
C GLU A 362 -26.35 3.06 4.85
N ARG A 363 -25.85 3.11 3.60
CA ARG A 363 -26.56 3.79 2.54
C ARG A 363 -27.82 2.97 2.37
N ASP A 364 -28.85 3.34 3.14
CA ASP A 364 -30.21 2.88 2.95
C ASP A 364 -30.63 3.36 1.56
N GLU A 365 -30.36 2.51 0.57
CA GLU A 365 -31.19 2.37 -0.61
C GLU A 365 -32.57 1.89 -0.13
N ALA A 366 -33.39 2.84 0.32
CA ALA A 366 -34.83 2.71 0.30
C ALA A 366 -35.38 3.69 -0.74
N GLY A 367 -35.40 3.25 -2.00
CA GLY A 367 -36.32 3.80 -2.98
C GLY A 367 -37.76 3.49 -2.57
N GLY A 368 -38.66 4.45 -2.82
CA GLY A 368 -40.11 4.35 -2.61
C GLY A 368 -40.70 5.74 -2.36
N SER A 369 -40.82 6.57 -3.40
CA SER A 369 -42.06 6.77 -4.19
C SER A 369 -43.13 7.59 -3.47
N ASP A 370 -43.42 8.74 -4.09
CA ASP A 370 -44.72 9.43 -4.17
C ASP A 370 -45.47 9.84 -2.90
N ALA A 371 -45.64 11.16 -2.75
CA ALA A 371 -46.98 11.75 -2.59
C ALA A 371 -46.95 13.26 -2.93
N GLU A 372 -47.54 13.60 -4.06
CA GLU A 372 -48.14 14.91 -4.30
C GLU A 372 -49.24 15.23 -3.28
N GLY A 373 -49.43 16.53 -2.99
CA GLY A 373 -50.76 17.09 -2.74
C GLY A 373 -51.05 17.60 -1.34
N ARG A 374 -50.77 18.89 -1.08
CA ARG A 374 -51.78 19.97 -1.00
C ARG A 374 -51.17 21.27 -0.50
#